data_AF-A0A6S6TW15-F1
#
_entry.id   AF-A0A6S6TW15-F1
#
_cell.length_a   1.000
_cell.length_b   1.000
_cell.length_c   1.000
_cell.angle_alpha   90.00
_cell.angle_beta   90.00
_cell.angle_gamma   90.00
#
_symmetry.space_group_name_H-M   'P 1'
#
loop_
_entity.id
_entity.type
_entity.pdbx_description
1 polymer ?
#
loop_
_entity_poly.entity_id
_entity_poly.type
_entity_poly.pdbx_seq_one_letter_code
_entity_poly.pdbx_strand_id
1 'polypeptide(L)'
;MSGEEKPVSLIGTIKVPITLQGSEKDFTVHVSPPGPMENLENLEKALEQNRALLNECQKDMYENMKKDFFEYQPPWMINYEGPIQTAVMARHNINVLIPLVNVKGGRATYSKIETMPVKTHVEKLMFKAEKAALEWQVEKSSPIMYAVAVAMVVAVVVIAFVLI
;
A
#
# COMPACT_ATOMS: atom_id res chain seq x y z
N MET A 1 -15.72 -23.45 36.55
CA MET A 1 -14.52 -22.62 36.72
C MET A 1 -14.08 -22.19 35.33
N SER A 2 -14.58 -21.04 34.87
CA SER A 2 -14.24 -20.48 33.56
C SER A 2 -13.02 -19.59 33.76
N GLY A 3 -11.87 -20.02 33.24
CA GLY A 3 -10.67 -19.20 33.23
C GLY A 3 -10.83 -18.15 32.15
N GLU A 4 -11.05 -16.89 32.55
CA GLU A 4 -10.83 -15.75 31.67
C GLU A 4 -9.34 -15.71 31.33
N GLU A 5 -8.98 -16.16 30.13
CA GLU A 5 -7.68 -15.86 29.54
C GLU A 5 -7.60 -14.36 29.29
N LYS A 6 -6.99 -13.64 30.23
CA LYS A 6 -6.53 -12.27 30.01
C LYS A 6 -5.52 -12.30 28.86
N PRO A 7 -5.62 -11.40 27.86
CA PRO A 7 -4.63 -11.36 26.80
C PRO A 7 -3.29 -10.99 27.44
N VAL A 8 -2.35 -11.94 27.42
CA VAL A 8 -0.97 -11.73 27.85
C VAL A 8 -0.42 -10.63 26.95
N SER A 9 -0.05 -9.50 27.53
CA SER A 9 0.65 -8.43 26.83
C SER A 9 2.05 -8.93 26.47
N LEU A 10 2.15 -9.66 25.37
CA LEU A 10 3.43 -9.89 24.73
C LEU A 10 3.77 -8.60 23.99
N ILE A 11 4.78 -7.92 24.51
CA ILE A 11 5.58 -6.99 23.72
C ILE A 11 6.17 -7.85 22.59
N GLY A 12 5.50 -7.91 21.45
CA GLY A 12 5.75 -8.91 20.43
C GLY A 12 4.51 -9.24 19.60
N THR A 13 4.75 -9.51 18.32
CA THR A 13 3.83 -10.19 17.39
C THR A 13 2.40 -9.67 17.34
N ILE A 14 2.10 -8.81 16.36
CA ILE A 14 0.76 -8.28 16.11
C ILE A 14 0.16 -8.98 14.91
N LYS A 15 -1.06 -9.48 15.10
CA LYS A 15 -1.85 -10.10 14.05
C LYS A 15 -2.92 -9.12 13.58
N VAL A 16 -2.90 -8.77 12.30
CA VAL A 16 -3.86 -7.85 11.69
C VAL A 16 -4.56 -8.56 10.52
N PRO A 17 -5.89 -8.75 10.57
CA PRO A 17 -6.63 -9.28 9.43
C PRO A 17 -6.74 -8.19 8.36
N ILE A 18 -6.31 -8.48 7.14
CA ILE A 18 -6.40 -7.60 5.97
C ILE A 18 -7.24 -8.31 4.90
N THR A 19 -8.18 -7.59 4.30
CA THR A 19 -8.96 -8.11 3.18
C THR A 19 -8.11 -8.07 1.91
N LEU A 20 -7.79 -9.25 1.35
CA LEU A 20 -7.05 -9.42 0.11
C LEU A 20 -7.86 -10.30 -0.84
N GLN A 21 -8.15 -9.78 -2.04
CA GLN A 21 -8.86 -10.51 -3.11
C GLN A 21 -10.18 -11.16 -2.66
N GLY A 22 -10.95 -10.48 -1.80
CA GLY A 22 -12.24 -10.96 -1.31
C GLY A 22 -12.18 -11.95 -0.14
N SER A 23 -10.98 -12.28 0.34
CA SER A 23 -10.76 -13.09 1.55
C SER A 23 -10.03 -12.31 2.63
N GLU A 24 -10.36 -12.52 3.90
CA GLU A 24 -9.52 -12.02 5.00
C GLU A 24 -8.30 -12.91 5.17
N LYS A 25 -7.12 -12.28 5.17
CA LYS A 25 -5.85 -12.92 5.47
C LYS A 25 -5.19 -12.25 6.66
N ASP A 26 -4.70 -13.06 7.58
CA ASP A 26 -4.02 -12.59 8.78
C ASP A 26 -2.55 -12.30 8.53
N PHE A 27 -2.14 -11.05 8.73
CA PHE A 27 -0.76 -10.62 8.65
C PHE A 27 -0.17 -10.50 10.05
N THR A 28 0.84 -11.33 10.31
CA THR A 28 1.56 -11.34 11.58
C THR A 28 2.86 -10.56 11.45
N VAL A 29 3.01 -9.48 12.22
CA VAL A 29 4.21 -8.63 12.23
C VAL A 29 4.86 -8.64 13.60
N HIS A 30 6.18 -8.80 13.64
CA HIS A 30 6.95 -8.62 14.85
C HIS A 30 7.40 -7.17 14.93
N VAL A 31 6.92 -6.46 15.95
CA VAL A 31 7.32 -5.08 16.22
C VAL A 31 8.02 -5.03 17.57
N SER A 32 9.25 -4.52 17.53
CA SER A 32 10.04 -4.25 18.72
C SER A 32 9.94 -2.76 19.02
N PRO A 33 9.49 -2.36 20.22
CA PRO A 33 9.48 -0.95 20.57
C PRO A 33 10.92 -0.39 20.58
N PRO A 34 11.10 0.92 20.29
CA PRO A 34 12.40 1.57 20.43
C PRO A 34 12.96 1.38 21.84
N GLY A 35 14.29 1.30 21.96
CA GLY A 35 14.93 1.15 23.26
C GLY A 35 14.59 2.32 24.20
N PRO A 36 14.49 2.09 25.52
CA PRO A 36 14.13 3.16 26.47
C PRO A 36 15.10 4.36 26.45
N MET A 37 16.36 4.09 26.07
CA MET A 37 17.45 5.07 25.97
C MET A 37 17.55 5.76 24.60
N GLU A 38 16.63 5.52 23.68
CA GLU A 38 16.67 6.14 22.35
C GLU A 38 16.57 7.66 22.46
N ASN A 39 17.43 8.40 21.75
CA ASN A 39 17.40 9.86 21.78
C ASN A 39 16.23 10.42 20.95
N LEU A 40 15.88 11.70 21.15
CA LEU A 40 14.75 12.33 20.44
C LEU A 40 14.96 12.32 18.92
N GLU A 41 16.17 12.65 18.46
CA GLU A 41 16.53 12.72 17.04
C GLU A 41 16.33 11.38 16.32
N ASN A 42 16.75 10.26 16.92
CA ASN A 42 16.57 8.93 16.36
C ASN A 42 15.09 8.52 16.33
N LEU A 43 14.29 8.91 17.34
CA LEU A 43 12.85 8.64 17.34
C LEU A 43 12.13 9.42 16.22
N GLU A 44 12.50 10.68 16.00
CA GLU A 44 11.95 11.50 14.91
C GLU A 44 12.37 10.96 13.54
N LYS A 45 13.65 10.58 13.39
CA LYS A 45 14.15 9.93 12.17
C LYS A 45 13.46 8.59 11.90
N ALA A 46 13.24 7.77 12.93
CA ALA A 46 12.51 6.52 12.80
C ALA A 46 11.04 6.78 12.39
N LEU A 47 10.41 7.82 12.91
CA LEU A 47 9.05 8.20 12.51
C LEU A 47 9.00 8.58 11.02
N GLU A 48 9.95 9.39 10.56
CA GLU A 48 10.08 9.77 9.14
C GLU A 48 10.32 8.55 8.25
N GLN A 49 11.23 7.66 8.64
CA GLN A 49 11.52 6.42 7.91
C GLN A 49 10.28 5.52 7.79
N ASN A 50 9.50 5.35 8.87
CA ASN A 50 8.28 4.54 8.80
C ASN A 50 7.21 5.18 7.89
N ARG A 51 7.12 6.51 7.84
CA ARG A 51 6.26 7.22 6.87
C ARG A 51 6.73 7.02 5.44
N ALA A 52 8.04 7.09 5.19
CA ALA A 52 8.62 6.82 3.89
C ALA A 52 8.38 5.37 3.44
N LEU A 53 8.52 4.41 4.35
CA LEU A 53 8.24 2.99 4.09
C LEU A 53 6.79 2.76 3.68
N LEU A 54 5.81 3.48 4.26
CA LEU A 54 4.41 3.36 3.82
C LEU A 54 4.22 3.78 2.36
N ASN A 55 4.93 4.83 1.92
CA ASN A 55 4.89 5.28 0.52
C ASN A 55 5.56 4.27 -0.41
N GLU A 56 6.70 3.70 0.00
CA GLU A 56 7.40 2.66 -0.74
C GLU A 56 6.53 1.40 -0.88
N CYS A 57 5.91 0.95 0.22
CA CYS A 57 4.97 -0.17 0.19
C CYS A 57 3.81 0.08 -0.76
N GLN A 58 3.25 1.29 -0.82
CA GLN A 58 2.19 1.64 -1.77
C GLN A 58 2.69 1.51 -3.22
N LYS A 59 3.91 1.97 -3.49
CA LYS A 59 4.52 1.86 -4.82
C LYS A 59 4.75 0.40 -5.22
N ASP A 60 5.22 -0.43 -4.30
CA ASP A 60 5.43 -1.86 -4.55
C ASP A 60 4.11 -2.59 -4.78
N MET A 61 3.07 -2.27 -3.99
CA MET A 61 1.71 -2.78 -4.23
C MET A 61 1.23 -2.41 -5.63
N TYR A 62 1.44 -1.16 -6.04
CA TYR A 62 1.08 -0.67 -7.37
C TYR A 62 1.80 -1.45 -8.49
N GLU A 63 3.11 -1.64 -8.39
CA GLU A 63 3.86 -2.39 -9.40
C GLU A 63 3.45 -3.86 -9.45
N ASN A 64 3.15 -4.48 -8.31
CA ASN A 64 2.66 -5.86 -8.26
C ASN A 64 1.27 -6.00 -8.89
N MET A 65 0.35 -5.07 -8.59
CA MET A 65 -0.96 -5.02 -9.23
C MET A 65 -0.86 -4.81 -10.74
N LYS A 66 0.04 -3.91 -11.17
CA LYS A 66 0.28 -3.68 -12.60
C LYS A 66 0.78 -4.94 -13.31
N LYS A 67 1.72 -5.66 -12.70
CA LYS A 67 2.26 -6.92 -13.22
C LYS A 67 1.19 -8.01 -13.33
N ASP A 68 0.32 -8.12 -12.33
CA ASP A 68 -0.75 -9.11 -12.29
C ASP A 68 -1.83 -8.82 -13.31
N PHE A 69 -2.44 -7.64 -13.23
CA PHE A 69 -3.64 -7.31 -14.00
C PHE A 69 -3.36 -6.94 -15.46
N PHE A 70 -2.19 -6.38 -15.78
CA PHE A 70 -1.93 -5.81 -17.10
C PHE A 70 -0.74 -6.41 -17.84
N GLU A 71 0.25 -6.95 -17.14
CA GLU A 71 1.42 -7.57 -17.77
C GLU A 71 1.35 -9.10 -17.80
N TYR A 72 0.28 -9.71 -17.27
CA TYR A 72 0.02 -11.15 -17.25
C TYR A 72 1.22 -11.96 -16.75
N GLN A 73 1.91 -11.45 -15.73
CA GLN A 73 3.00 -12.20 -15.11
C GLN A 73 2.46 -13.42 -14.36
N PRO A 74 3.19 -14.55 -14.36
CA PRO A 74 2.81 -15.71 -13.58
C PRO A 74 2.58 -15.41 -12.08
N PRO A 75 1.52 -15.96 -11.46
CA PRO A 75 1.12 -15.60 -10.09
C PRO A 75 2.21 -15.82 -9.03
N TRP A 76 3.09 -16.81 -9.21
CA TRP A 76 4.18 -17.10 -8.27
C TRP A 76 5.30 -16.04 -8.26
N MET A 77 5.33 -15.14 -9.25
CA MET A 77 6.29 -14.03 -9.30
C MET A 77 5.74 -12.75 -8.66
N ILE A 78 4.49 -12.76 -8.20
CA ILE A 78 3.80 -11.57 -7.70
C ILE A 78 3.75 -11.63 -6.18
N ASN A 79 4.47 -10.71 -5.53
CA ASN A 79 4.56 -10.67 -4.08
C ASN A 79 3.60 -9.64 -3.47
N TYR A 80 2.34 -10.05 -3.25
CA TYR A 80 1.37 -9.19 -2.56
C TYR A 80 1.63 -9.08 -1.06
N GLU A 81 2.17 -10.12 -0.44
CA GLU A 81 2.21 -10.24 1.01
C GLU A 81 3.31 -9.39 1.64
N GLY A 82 4.48 -9.32 1.02
CA GLY A 82 5.63 -8.56 1.54
C GLY A 82 5.30 -7.08 1.76
N PRO A 83 4.85 -6.33 0.74
CA PRO A 83 4.49 -4.93 0.90
C PRO A 83 3.37 -4.70 1.94
N ILE A 84 2.39 -5.61 2.02
CA ILE A 84 1.29 -5.52 3.01
C ILE A 84 1.83 -5.71 4.42
N GLN A 85 2.67 -6.73 4.64
CA GLN A 85 3.27 -7.03 5.93
C GLN A 85 4.14 -5.85 6.41
N THR A 86 4.97 -5.30 5.53
CA THR A 86 5.80 -4.12 5.83
C THR A 86 4.93 -2.89 6.12
N ALA A 87 3.84 -2.67 5.38
CA ALA A 87 2.92 -1.57 5.64
C ALA A 87 2.23 -1.69 7.00
N VAL A 88 1.81 -2.90 7.39
CA VAL A 88 1.22 -3.18 8.72
C VAL A 88 2.24 -2.86 9.82
N MET A 89 3.48 -3.32 9.66
CA MET A 89 4.57 -3.06 10.61
C MET A 89 4.85 -1.55 10.74
N ALA A 90 5.09 -0.86 9.62
CA ALA A 90 5.42 0.55 9.61
C ALA A 90 4.30 1.41 10.21
N ARG A 91 3.04 1.09 9.86
CA ARG A 91 1.87 1.78 10.41
C ARG A 91 1.75 1.57 11.91
N HIS A 92 2.03 0.38 12.40
CA HIS A 92 2.04 0.11 13.84
C HIS A 92 3.16 0.87 14.55
N ASN A 93 4.38 0.88 14.00
CA ASN A 93 5.50 1.62 14.55
C ASN A 93 5.17 3.12 14.70
N ILE A 94 4.49 3.73 13.74
CA ILE A 94 4.03 5.13 13.83
C ILE A 94 3.14 5.35 15.06
N ASN A 95 2.26 4.40 15.41
CA ASN A 95 1.42 4.50 16.61
C ASN A 95 2.23 4.51 17.91
N VAL A 96 3.37 3.83 17.93
CA VAL A 96 4.26 3.76 19.09
C VAL A 96 5.21 4.97 19.12
N LEU A 97 5.73 5.39 17.97
CA LEU A 97 6.73 6.45 17.85
C LEU A 97 6.17 7.83 18.19
N ILE A 98 4.97 8.19 17.71
CA ILE A 98 4.41 9.52 17.93
C ILE A 98 4.27 9.85 19.43
N PRO A 99 3.67 8.99 20.28
CA PRO A 99 3.63 9.22 21.72
C PRO A 99 5.02 9.32 22.35
N LEU A 100 5.97 8.46 21.95
CA LEU A 100 7.33 8.45 22.49
C LEU A 100 8.10 9.74 22.18
N VAL A 101 7.99 10.24 20.94
CA VAL A 101 8.57 11.53 20.53
C VAL A 101 8.01 12.66 21.41
N ASN A 102 6.69 12.69 21.60
CA ASN A 102 6.04 13.73 22.40
C ASN A 102 6.42 13.68 23.89
N VAL A 103 6.58 12.48 24.46
CA VAL A 103 7.07 12.31 25.85
C VAL A 103 8.50 12.81 26.02
N LYS A 104 9.36 12.69 24.99
CA LYS A 104 10.74 13.19 25.02
C LYS A 104 10.89 14.67 24.66
N GLY A 105 9.78 15.41 24.52
CA GLY A 105 9.78 16.85 24.26
C GLY A 105 9.70 17.25 22.79
N GLY A 106 9.56 16.28 21.87
CA GLY A 106 9.25 16.54 20.46
C GLY A 106 7.80 16.98 20.24
N ARG A 107 7.47 17.32 18.99
CA ARG A 107 6.12 17.74 18.57
C ARG A 107 5.66 16.95 17.35
N ALA A 108 5.52 15.64 17.49
CA ALA A 108 4.98 14.77 16.45
C ALA A 108 3.44 14.74 16.50
N THR A 109 2.82 14.83 15.32
CA THR A 109 1.37 14.73 15.14
C THR A 109 1.03 13.63 14.14
N TYR A 110 -0.10 12.97 14.36
CA TYR A 110 -0.68 12.05 13.37
C TYR A 110 -1.16 12.82 12.15
N SER A 111 -0.88 12.31 10.96
CA SER A 111 -1.59 12.75 9.74
C SER A 111 -3.04 12.25 9.78
N LYS A 112 -3.94 12.88 8.99
CA LYS A 112 -5.37 12.49 8.94
C LYS A 112 -5.59 11.01 8.60
N ILE A 113 -4.69 10.42 7.82
CA ILE A 113 -4.79 9.00 7.45
C ILE A 113 -4.23 8.14 8.59
N GLU A 114 -3.16 8.59 9.25
CA GLU A 114 -2.55 7.92 10.41
C GLU A 114 -3.45 7.90 11.66
N THR A 115 -4.58 8.60 11.71
CA THR A 115 -5.55 8.43 12.80
C THR A 115 -6.47 7.22 12.59
N MET A 116 -6.46 6.61 11.41
CA MET A 116 -7.29 5.45 11.10
C MET A 116 -6.73 4.16 11.73
N PRO A 117 -7.58 3.17 12.01
CA PRO A 117 -7.14 1.83 12.42
C PRO A 117 -6.15 1.23 11.43
N VAL A 118 -5.19 0.42 11.91
CA VAL A 118 -4.11 -0.16 11.09
C VAL A 118 -4.67 -0.92 9.87
N LYS A 119 -5.65 -1.80 10.09
CA LYS A 119 -6.36 -2.53 9.02
C LYS A 119 -6.87 -1.58 7.94
N THR A 120 -7.72 -0.62 8.33
CA THR A 120 -8.34 0.34 7.42
C THR A 120 -7.32 1.21 6.69
N HIS A 121 -6.21 1.57 7.35
CA HIS A 121 -5.13 2.32 6.73
C HIS A 121 -4.47 1.52 5.60
N VAL A 122 -4.12 0.27 5.88
CA VAL A 122 -3.45 -0.61 4.91
C VAL A 122 -4.38 -0.96 3.75
N GLU A 123 -5.65 -1.26 4.02
CA GLU A 123 -6.66 -1.48 2.97
C GLU A 123 -6.84 -0.23 2.08
N LYS A 124 -6.77 0.98 2.65
CA LYS A 124 -6.78 2.21 1.85
C LYS A 124 -5.52 2.42 1.02
N LEU A 125 -4.35 2.00 1.51
CA LEU A 125 -3.12 2.02 0.72
C LEU A 125 -3.23 1.07 -0.48
N MET A 126 -3.74 -0.14 -0.25
CA MET A 126 -4.01 -1.12 -1.31
C MET A 126 -4.99 -0.57 -2.35
N PHE A 127 -6.12 0.00 -1.91
CA PHE A 127 -7.11 0.60 -2.81
C PHE A 127 -6.52 1.75 -3.65
N LYS A 128 -5.66 2.58 -3.04
CA LYS A 128 -4.96 3.65 -3.78
C LYS A 128 -3.99 3.09 -4.81
N ALA A 129 -3.26 2.03 -4.48
CA ALA A 129 -2.36 1.36 -5.41
C ALA A 129 -3.13 0.74 -6.59
N GLU A 130 -4.27 0.10 -6.32
CA GLU A 130 -5.14 -0.48 -7.34
C GLU A 130 -5.69 0.59 -8.28
N LYS A 131 -6.22 1.66 -7.70
CA LYS A 131 -6.72 2.80 -8.49
C LYS A 131 -5.62 3.40 -9.37
N ALA A 132 -4.41 3.58 -8.84
CA ALA A 132 -3.29 4.10 -9.63
C ALA A 132 -2.90 3.15 -10.77
N ALA A 133 -2.94 1.83 -10.55
CA ALA A 133 -2.68 0.83 -11.59
C ALA A 133 -3.74 0.88 -12.70
N LEU A 134 -5.03 1.03 -12.33
CA LEU A 134 -6.12 1.20 -13.28
C LEU A 134 -5.97 2.49 -14.09
N GLU A 135 -5.63 3.61 -13.45
CA GLU A 135 -5.38 4.89 -14.12
C GLU A 135 -4.22 4.78 -15.12
N TRP A 136 -3.12 4.12 -14.74
CA TRP A 136 -1.99 3.85 -15.65
C TRP A 136 -2.42 3.05 -16.88
N GLN A 137 -3.28 2.05 -16.72
CA GLN A 137 -3.76 1.26 -17.86
C GLN A 137 -4.63 2.10 -18.78
N VAL A 138 -5.53 2.94 -18.23
CA VAL A 138 -6.38 3.84 -19.02
C VAL A 138 -5.53 4.82 -19.83
N GLU A 139 -4.48 5.38 -19.24
CA GLU A 139 -3.55 6.28 -19.91
C GLU A 139 -2.77 5.57 -21.03
N LYS A 140 -2.32 4.34 -20.78
CA LYS A 140 -1.62 3.52 -21.77
C LYS A 140 -2.53 3.08 -22.92
N SER A 141 -3.79 2.77 -22.65
CA SER A 141 -4.82 2.51 -23.66
C SER A 141 -5.27 3.83 -24.31
N SER A 142 -4.36 4.53 -24.99
CA SER A 142 -4.66 5.84 -25.58
C SER A 142 -5.80 5.73 -26.61
N PRO A 143 -6.98 6.32 -26.36
CA PRO A 143 -8.10 6.30 -27.32
C PRO A 143 -7.74 7.05 -28.62
N ILE A 144 -6.73 7.92 -28.56
CA ILE A 144 -6.21 8.69 -29.69
C ILE A 144 -5.54 7.78 -30.72
N MET A 145 -4.70 6.82 -30.33
CA MET A 145 -4.08 5.91 -31.30
C MET A 145 -5.12 5.00 -31.96
N TYR A 146 -6.13 4.57 -31.21
CA TYR A 146 -7.25 3.82 -31.77
C TYR A 146 -8.09 4.67 -32.73
N ALA A 147 -8.42 5.90 -32.35
CA ALA A 147 -9.17 6.84 -33.19
C ALA A 147 -8.41 7.20 -34.48
N VAL A 148 -7.08 7.41 -34.39
CA VAL A 148 -6.22 7.66 -35.55
C VAL A 148 -6.14 6.45 -36.47
N ALA A 149 -6.02 5.24 -35.91
CA ALA A 149 -6.01 4.00 -36.71
C ALA A 149 -7.35 3.80 -37.45
N VAL A 150 -8.47 3.99 -36.75
CA VAL A 150 -9.80 3.91 -37.37
C VAL A 150 -10.01 5.01 -38.42
N ALA A 151 -9.59 6.24 -38.15
CA ALA A 151 -9.68 7.34 -39.10
C ALA A 151 -8.85 7.08 -40.37
N MET A 152 -7.65 6.49 -40.24
CA MET A 152 -6.85 6.08 -41.40
C MET A 152 -7.55 5.00 -42.23
N VAL A 153 -8.12 3.97 -41.59
CA VAL A 153 -8.84 2.92 -42.30
C VAL A 153 -10.05 3.49 -43.05
N VAL A 154 -10.83 4.36 -42.40
CA VAL A 154 -11.97 5.03 -43.05
C VAL A 154 -11.53 5.89 -44.21
N ALA A 155 -10.46 6.68 -44.05
CA ALA A 155 -9.93 7.53 -45.13
C ALA A 155 -9.50 6.69 -46.34
N VAL A 156 -8.82 5.56 -46.12
CA VAL A 156 -8.41 4.65 -47.21
C VAL A 156 -9.64 4.05 -47.91
N VAL A 157 -10.66 3.62 -47.18
CA VAL A 157 -11.90 3.07 -47.77
C VAL A 157 -12.64 4.14 -48.59
N VAL A 158 -12.75 5.37 -48.09
CA VAL A 158 -13.39 6.47 -48.82
C VAL A 158 -12.62 6.82 -50.09
N ILE A 159 -11.29 6.92 -50.01
CA ILE A 159 -10.44 7.20 -51.19
C ILE A 159 -10.57 6.07 -52.23
N ALA A 160 -10.56 4.80 -51.80
CA ALA A 160 -10.75 3.67 -52.70
C ALA A 160 -12.14 3.70 -53.37
N PHE A 161 -13.19 4.12 -52.65
CA PHE A 161 -14.54 4.24 -53.21
C PHE A 161 -14.71 5.42 -54.18
N VAL A 162 -13.96 6.51 -54.00
CA VAL A 162 -14.00 7.69 -54.89
C VAL A 162 -13.18 7.48 -56.16
N LEU A 163 -12.18 6.58 -56.13
CA LEU A 163 -11.31 6.27 -57.26
C LEU A 163 -11.81 5.11 -58.15
N ILE A 164 -12.94 4.48 -57.81
CA ILE A 164 -13.65 3.47 -58.62
C ILE A 164 -14.79 4.15 -59.36
#